data_AF-A0A3M1P2H3-F1
#
_entry.id   AF-A0A3M1P2H3-F1
#
_cell.length_a   1.000
_cell.length_b   1.000
_cell.length_c   1.000
_cell.angle_alpha   90.00
_cell.angle_beta   90.00
_cell.angle_gamma   90.00
#
_symmetry.space_group_name_H-M   'P 1'
#
loop_
_entity.id
_entity.type
_entity.pdbx_description
1 polymer ?
#
loop_
_entity_poly.entity_id
_entity_poly.type
_entity_poly.pdbx_seq_one_letter_code
_entity_poly.pdbx_strand_id
1 'polypeptide(L)'
;MLLDGLYHENLWYRMARAYFAFFFLLAAAYFFAFFLLPEGCLKDLPIPSSALLGETGSLLSLRLKTLGYNLLVLGVIVCANHFRVRQFTFGYLPLLADTVILGLFAGSNSFSGPVSAYSLKGWLLFLRIGFLEFSAYIFACVSTTKLAMYHAERWRGQQFRKVRKLKEIALTFQERLVLAISLILLFLAAFNEWSAINPRT
;
A
#
# COMPACT_ATOMS: atom_id res chain seq x y z
N MET A 1 17.07 0.37 -11.69
CA MET A 1 16.78 1.82 -11.74
C MET A 1 15.60 2.25 -10.88
N LEU A 2 14.40 1.65 -10.98
CA LEU A 2 13.25 1.99 -10.11
C LEU A 2 13.31 1.32 -8.72
N LEU A 3 13.74 0.05 -8.69
CA LEU A 3 13.80 -0.77 -7.47
C LEU A 3 15.12 -0.64 -6.71
N ASP A 4 16.08 0.10 -7.27
CA ASP A 4 17.40 0.28 -6.65
C ASP A 4 17.25 1.17 -5.41
N GLY A 5 17.94 0.80 -4.34
CA GLY A 5 17.93 1.56 -3.10
C GLY A 5 16.79 1.24 -2.13
N LEU A 6 15.85 0.35 -2.50
CA LEU A 6 14.76 -0.07 -1.61
C LEU A 6 15.21 -0.88 -0.40
N TYR A 7 16.41 -1.47 -0.44
CA TYR A 7 17.07 -2.16 0.69
C TYR A 7 18.27 -1.38 1.26
N HIS A 8 18.35 -0.06 1.05
CA HIS A 8 19.47 0.73 1.57
C HIS A 8 19.53 0.77 3.12
N GLU A 9 20.72 0.93 3.70
CA GLU A 9 20.89 0.94 5.17
C GLU A 9 20.20 2.12 5.84
N ASN A 10 20.17 3.27 5.16
CA ASN A 10 19.50 4.49 5.61
C ASN A 10 17.98 4.42 5.35
N LEU A 11 17.19 4.50 6.42
CA LEU A 11 15.73 4.46 6.40
C LEU A 11 15.12 5.54 5.50
N TRP A 12 15.57 6.79 5.63
CA TRP A 12 15.03 7.93 4.89
C TRP A 12 15.29 7.80 3.39
N TYR A 13 16.46 7.26 3.02
CA TYR A 13 16.76 6.97 1.61
C TYR A 13 15.81 5.91 1.04
N ARG A 14 15.60 4.79 1.75
CA ARG A 14 14.62 3.78 1.32
C ARG A 14 13.22 4.36 1.17
N MET A 15 12.80 5.18 2.13
CA MET A 15 11.49 5.82 2.12
C MET A 15 11.32 6.77 0.94
N ALA A 16 12.30 7.62 0.66
CA ALA A 16 12.28 8.51 -0.50
C ALA A 16 12.21 7.71 -1.82
N ARG A 17 12.95 6.60 -1.91
CA ARG A 17 12.92 5.69 -3.08
C ARG A 17 11.58 4.97 -3.21
N ALA A 18 10.97 4.56 -2.10
CA ALA A 18 9.65 3.94 -2.09
C ALA A 18 8.56 4.93 -2.54
N TYR A 19 8.58 6.18 -2.07
CA TYR A 19 7.66 7.22 -2.55
C TYR A 19 7.88 7.54 -4.02
N PHE A 20 9.14 7.64 -4.47
CA PHE A 20 9.43 7.84 -5.88
C PHE A 20 8.83 6.72 -6.74
N ALA A 21 9.03 5.45 -6.35
CA ALA A 21 8.44 4.31 -7.04
C ALA A 21 6.91 4.34 -7.00
N PHE A 22 6.32 4.68 -5.86
CA PHE A 22 4.87 4.83 -5.68
C PHE A 22 4.30 5.87 -6.65
N PHE A 23 4.78 7.12 -6.61
CA PHE A 23 4.25 8.18 -7.47
C PHE A 23 4.51 7.92 -8.95
N PHE A 24 5.68 7.38 -9.29
CA PHE A 24 6.00 7.04 -10.68
C PHE A 24 5.06 5.96 -11.22
N LEU A 25 4.85 4.86 -10.48
CA LEU A 25 3.95 3.79 -10.92
C LEU A 25 2.49 4.24 -10.93
N LEU A 26 2.06 5.00 -9.91
CA LEU A 26 0.71 5.54 -9.85
C LEU A 26 0.43 6.43 -11.06
N ALA A 27 1.34 7.37 -11.37
CA ALA A 27 1.20 8.25 -12.52
C ALA A 27 1.25 7.47 -13.84
N ALA A 28 2.20 6.54 -14.00
CA ALA A 28 2.32 5.74 -15.20
C ALA A 28 1.06 4.88 -15.45
N ALA A 29 0.54 4.22 -14.42
CA ALA A 29 -0.68 3.42 -14.50
C ALA A 29 -1.91 4.31 -14.75
N TYR A 30 -2.00 5.46 -14.08
CA TYR A 30 -3.06 6.44 -14.30
C TYR A 30 -3.08 6.94 -15.75
N PHE A 31 -1.94 7.39 -16.29
CA PHE A 31 -1.87 7.87 -17.67
C PHE A 31 -2.14 6.76 -18.68
N PHE A 32 -1.62 5.56 -18.44
CA PHE A 32 -1.92 4.40 -19.26
C PHE A 32 -3.43 4.16 -19.33
N ALA A 33 -4.11 4.10 -18.18
CA ALA A 33 -5.55 3.87 -18.13
C ALA A 33 -6.34 5.05 -18.74
N PHE A 34 -5.97 6.28 -18.45
CA PHE A 34 -6.64 7.48 -18.94
C PHE A 34 -6.64 7.59 -20.47
N PHE A 35 -5.53 7.23 -21.12
CA PHE A 35 -5.40 7.35 -22.58
C PHE A 35 -5.79 6.09 -23.34
N LEU A 36 -5.70 4.90 -22.74
CA LEU A 36 -5.84 3.63 -23.46
C LEU A 36 -7.02 2.78 -23.04
N LEU A 37 -7.60 2.99 -21.85
CA LEU A 37 -8.73 2.21 -21.36
C LEU A 37 -10.05 2.99 -21.49
N PRO A 38 -11.15 2.33 -21.87
CA PRO A 38 -12.47 2.95 -21.82
C PRO A 38 -12.86 3.35 -20.40
N GLU A 39 -13.54 4.48 -20.27
CA GLU A 39 -14.02 4.95 -18.97
C GLU A 39 -14.96 3.90 -18.34
N GLY A 40 -14.72 3.59 -17.06
CA GLY A 40 -15.53 2.64 -16.32
C GLY A 40 -15.29 1.17 -16.61
N CYS A 41 -14.36 0.80 -17.51
CA CYS A 41 -14.16 -0.61 -17.90
C CYS A 41 -13.75 -1.56 -16.76
N LEU A 42 -13.21 -1.02 -15.65
CA LEU A 42 -12.82 -1.81 -14.48
C LEU A 42 -13.87 -1.80 -13.35
N LYS A 43 -15.05 -1.19 -13.53
CA LYS A 43 -16.07 -1.04 -12.47
C LYS A 43 -16.60 -2.37 -11.93
N ASP A 44 -16.70 -3.37 -12.80
CA ASP A 44 -17.24 -4.69 -12.46
C ASP A 44 -16.17 -5.63 -11.89
N LEU A 45 -14.89 -5.20 -11.87
CA LEU A 45 -13.85 -5.99 -11.22
C LEU A 45 -14.00 -5.86 -9.71
N PRO A 46 -13.99 -6.98 -8.98
CA PRO A 46 -13.99 -6.96 -7.53
C PRO A 46 -12.71 -6.24 -7.05
N ILE A 47 -12.85 -5.00 -6.58
CA ILE A 47 -11.75 -4.33 -5.89
C ILE A 47 -11.54 -5.13 -4.58
N PRO A 48 -10.31 -5.50 -4.24
CA PRO A 48 -10.03 -6.34 -3.07
C PRO A 48 -10.67 -5.84 -1.76
N SER A 49 -10.87 -4.53 -1.61
CA SER A 49 -11.55 -3.93 -0.46
C SER A 49 -13.08 -4.06 -0.53
N SER A 50 -13.71 -3.84 -1.68
CA SER A 50 -15.19 -3.86 -1.83
C SER A 50 -15.76 -5.27 -1.90
N ALA A 51 -15.02 -6.23 -2.45
CA ALA A 51 -15.48 -7.63 -2.58
C ALA A 51 -15.46 -8.40 -1.25
N LEU A 52 -14.57 -8.01 -0.31
CA LEU A 52 -14.44 -8.64 1.00
C LEU A 52 -15.29 -7.96 2.08
N LEU A 53 -15.59 -6.66 1.92
CA LEU A 53 -16.26 -5.85 2.92
C LEU A 53 -17.63 -5.43 2.40
N GLY A 54 -18.61 -6.35 2.44
CA GLY A 54 -19.99 -6.04 2.06
C GLY A 54 -20.51 -4.75 2.73
N GLU A 55 -21.20 -3.91 1.96
CA GLU A 55 -21.57 -2.52 2.29
C GLU A 55 -22.69 -2.40 3.35
N THR A 56 -23.25 -3.51 3.80
CA THR A 56 -24.31 -3.53 4.81
C THR A 56 -23.72 -3.61 6.22
N GLY A 57 -24.00 -2.60 7.05
CA GLY A 57 -23.62 -2.57 8.46
C GLY A 57 -23.76 -1.21 9.13
N SER A 58 -23.57 -1.15 10.44
CA SER A 58 -23.45 0.12 11.17
C SER A 58 -22.16 0.86 10.80
N LEU A 59 -22.10 2.18 10.95
CA LEU A 59 -20.88 2.99 10.67
C LEU A 59 -19.65 2.46 11.40
N LEU A 60 -19.81 2.02 12.65
CA LEU A 60 -18.72 1.42 13.43
C LEU A 60 -18.28 0.08 12.82
N SER A 61 -19.22 -0.77 12.39
CA SER A 61 -18.92 -2.04 11.74
C SER A 61 -18.13 -1.83 10.44
N LEU A 62 -18.53 -0.85 9.64
CA LEU A 62 -17.86 -0.52 8.38
C LEU A 62 -16.44 0.04 8.60
N ARG A 63 -16.25 0.93 9.60
CA ARG A 63 -14.92 1.42 10.01
C ARG A 63 -14.00 0.29 10.47
N LEU A 64 -14.50 -0.62 11.31
CA LEU A 64 -13.73 -1.75 11.82
C LEU A 64 -13.38 -2.75 10.70
N LYS A 65 -14.29 -2.94 9.75
CA LYS A 65 -14.07 -3.74 8.54
C LYS A 65 -12.93 -3.16 7.68
N THR A 66 -12.98 -1.86 7.34
CA THR A 66 -11.89 -1.19 6.61
C THR A 66 -10.58 -1.31 7.38
N LEU A 67 -10.58 -0.97 8.67
CA LEU A 67 -9.37 -1.04 9.50
C LEU A 67 -8.80 -2.46 9.55
N GLY A 68 -9.65 -3.48 9.71
CA GLY A 68 -9.24 -4.88 9.73
C GLY A 68 -8.63 -5.34 8.42
N TYR A 69 -9.23 -4.95 7.28
CA TYR A 69 -8.69 -5.22 5.95
C TYR A 69 -7.33 -4.54 5.75
N ASN A 70 -7.23 -3.26 6.08
CA ASN A 70 -6.00 -2.50 5.96
C ASN A 70 -4.88 -3.07 6.86
N LEU A 71 -5.22 -3.53 8.07
CA LEU A 71 -4.28 -4.22 8.96
C LEU A 71 -3.84 -5.57 8.39
N LEU A 72 -4.73 -6.30 7.71
CA LEU A 72 -4.39 -7.53 7.01
C LEU A 72 -3.41 -7.24 5.87
N VAL A 73 -3.66 -6.24 5.03
CA VAL A 73 -2.76 -5.83 3.94
C VAL A 73 -1.39 -5.43 4.49
N LEU A 74 -1.36 -4.61 5.56
CA LEU A 74 -0.13 -4.23 6.25
C LEU A 74 0.59 -5.45 6.82
N GLY A 75 -0.13 -6.41 7.41
CA GLY A 75 0.40 -7.68 7.87
C GLY A 75 1.03 -8.51 6.75
N VAL A 76 0.39 -8.58 5.58
CA VAL A 76 0.93 -9.25 4.39
C VAL A 76 2.23 -8.58 3.94
N ILE A 77 2.29 -7.25 3.89
CA ILE A 77 3.49 -6.48 3.55
C ILE A 77 4.64 -6.83 4.51
N VAL A 78 4.40 -6.76 5.82
CA VAL A 78 5.42 -7.05 6.84
C VAL A 78 5.87 -8.50 6.78
N CYS A 79 4.94 -9.46 6.66
CA CYS A 79 5.26 -10.87 6.53
C CYS A 79 6.09 -11.16 5.26
N ALA A 80 5.72 -10.56 4.13
CA ALA A 80 6.44 -10.70 2.88
C ALA A 80 7.85 -10.09 2.96
N ASN A 81 8.07 -9.05 3.76
CA ASN A 81 9.42 -8.50 3.98
C ASN A 81 10.41 -9.48 4.61
N HIS A 82 9.96 -10.60 5.19
CA HIS A 82 10.86 -11.67 5.60
C HIS A 82 11.56 -12.37 4.42
N PHE A 83 11.07 -12.22 3.20
CA PHE A 83 11.66 -12.80 1.99
C PHE A 83 12.32 -11.71 1.14
N ARG A 84 13.54 -11.99 0.66
CA ARG A 84 14.34 -11.06 -0.13
C ARG A 84 15.07 -11.76 -1.27
N VAL A 85 14.97 -11.18 -2.45
CA VAL A 85 15.82 -11.53 -3.60
C VAL A 85 16.77 -10.36 -3.88
N ARG A 86 18.08 -10.60 -3.84
CA ARG A 86 19.10 -9.53 -3.96
C ARG A 86 18.83 -8.37 -2.99
N GLN A 87 18.56 -7.18 -3.51
CA GLN A 87 18.27 -5.94 -2.80
C GLN A 87 16.77 -5.60 -2.78
N PHE A 88 15.90 -6.57 -3.07
CA PHE A 88 14.45 -6.36 -3.13
C PHE A 88 13.74 -7.30 -2.15
N THR A 89 13.00 -6.74 -1.19
CA THR A 89 12.15 -7.52 -0.29
C THR A 89 10.75 -7.67 -0.84
N PHE A 90 10.11 -8.79 -0.54
CA PHE A 90 8.83 -9.12 -1.13
C PHE A 90 7.68 -8.28 -0.59
N GLY A 91 7.84 -7.57 0.55
CA GLY A 91 6.83 -6.63 1.03
C GLY A 91 6.53 -5.49 0.07
N TYR A 92 7.47 -5.14 -0.82
CA TYR A 92 7.21 -4.18 -1.89
C TYR A 92 6.29 -4.73 -2.98
N LEU A 93 6.14 -6.05 -3.15
CA LEU A 93 5.25 -6.62 -4.18
C LEU A 93 3.78 -6.24 -3.98
N PRO A 94 3.14 -6.55 -2.83
CA PRO A 94 1.74 -6.17 -2.62
C PRO A 94 1.56 -4.65 -2.68
N LEU A 95 2.50 -3.86 -2.12
CA LEU A 95 2.45 -2.40 -2.18
C LEU A 95 2.47 -1.85 -3.62
N LEU A 96 3.42 -2.30 -4.44
CA LEU A 96 3.56 -1.82 -5.82
C LEU A 96 2.42 -2.34 -6.71
N ALA A 97 1.95 -3.57 -6.49
CA ALA A 97 0.79 -4.10 -7.18
C ALA A 97 -0.47 -3.27 -6.88
N ASP A 98 -0.73 -2.99 -5.60
CA ASP A 98 -1.88 -2.18 -5.18
C ASP A 98 -1.80 -0.74 -5.70
N THR A 99 -0.59 -0.18 -5.78
CA THR A 99 -0.34 1.13 -6.41
C THR A 99 -0.73 1.16 -7.89
N VAL A 100 -0.37 0.12 -8.63
CA VAL A 100 -0.71 0.00 -10.06
C VAL A 100 -2.22 -0.17 -10.22
N ILE A 101 -2.85 -1.02 -9.40
CA ILE A 101 -4.31 -1.21 -9.40
C ILE A 101 -5.01 0.12 -9.14
N LEU A 102 -4.61 0.86 -8.11
CA LEU A 102 -5.15 2.18 -7.80
C LEU A 102 -5.02 3.15 -8.98
N GLY A 103 -3.84 3.21 -9.61
CA GLY A 103 -3.60 4.06 -10.77
C GLY A 103 -4.49 3.70 -11.95
N LEU A 104 -4.64 2.40 -12.26
CA LEU A 104 -5.53 1.95 -13.32
C LEU A 104 -6.98 2.33 -13.05
N PHE A 105 -7.49 2.08 -11.84
CA PHE A 105 -8.87 2.42 -11.46
C PHE A 105 -9.14 3.93 -11.47
N ALA A 106 -8.18 4.73 -10.99
CA ALA A 106 -8.28 6.19 -11.02
C ALA A 106 -8.21 6.74 -12.45
N GLY A 107 -7.31 6.19 -13.27
CA GLY A 107 -7.11 6.62 -14.65
C GLY A 107 -8.26 6.25 -15.57
N SER A 108 -8.99 5.17 -15.31
CA SER A 108 -10.20 4.80 -16.06
C SER A 108 -11.50 5.29 -15.40
N ASN A 109 -11.42 6.07 -14.32
CA ASN A 109 -12.57 6.52 -13.51
C ASN A 109 -13.53 5.36 -13.12
N SER A 110 -12.95 4.26 -12.67
CA SER A 110 -13.68 3.00 -12.39
C SER A 110 -14.00 2.76 -10.92
N PHE A 111 -13.84 3.74 -10.04
CA PHE A 111 -14.32 3.61 -8.67
C PHE A 111 -15.85 3.52 -8.61
N SER A 112 -16.38 2.70 -7.70
CA SER A 112 -17.82 2.52 -7.46
C SER A 112 -18.47 3.69 -6.72
N GLY A 113 -17.68 4.61 -6.16
CA GLY A 113 -18.17 5.75 -5.41
C GLY A 113 -18.81 6.86 -6.28
N PRO A 114 -19.62 7.75 -5.67
CA PRO A 114 -20.34 8.82 -6.38
C PRO A 114 -19.42 9.97 -6.86
N VAL A 115 -18.12 9.90 -6.57
CA VAL A 115 -17.15 10.96 -6.86
C VAL A 115 -16.21 10.48 -7.95
N SER A 116 -16.20 11.18 -9.08
CA SER A 116 -15.27 10.91 -10.18
C SER A 116 -13.82 11.18 -9.76
N ALA A 117 -12.91 10.30 -10.17
CA ALA A 117 -11.47 10.42 -9.98
C ALA A 117 -10.87 11.64 -10.70
N TYR A 118 -11.56 12.18 -11.71
CA TYR A 118 -11.10 13.36 -12.46
C TYR A 118 -11.49 14.67 -11.77
N SER A 119 -12.41 14.61 -10.80
CA SER A 119 -12.89 15.80 -10.10
C SER A 119 -11.93 16.23 -8.99
N LEU A 120 -11.90 17.54 -8.68
CA LEU A 120 -11.17 18.07 -7.52
C LEU A 120 -11.57 17.35 -6.22
N LYS A 121 -12.86 17.03 -6.08
CA LYS A 121 -13.38 16.28 -4.94
C LYS A 121 -12.77 14.88 -4.86
N GLY A 122 -12.57 14.21 -6.00
CA GLY A 122 -11.90 12.92 -6.08
C GLY A 122 -10.44 12.99 -5.64
N TRP A 123 -9.70 14.00 -6.10
CA TRP A 123 -8.32 14.24 -5.66
C TRP A 123 -8.21 14.54 -4.17
N LEU A 124 -9.11 15.36 -3.62
CA LEU A 124 -9.16 15.63 -2.18
C LEU A 124 -9.50 14.38 -1.37
N LEU A 125 -10.41 13.53 -1.88
CA LEU A 125 -10.75 12.26 -1.26
C LEU A 125 -9.54 11.32 -1.23
N PHE A 126 -8.81 11.22 -2.35
CA PHE A 126 -7.55 10.49 -2.41
C PHE A 126 -6.53 11.01 -1.40
N LEU A 127 -6.27 12.32 -1.35
CA LEU A 127 -5.30 12.89 -0.41
C LEU A 127 -5.68 12.65 1.06
N ARG A 128 -6.98 12.66 1.37
CA ARG A 128 -7.48 12.51 2.75
C ARG A 128 -7.54 11.06 3.23
N ILE A 129 -7.71 10.11 2.32
CA ILE A 129 -7.90 8.69 2.63
C ILE A 129 -6.78 7.88 1.98
N GLY A 130 -6.84 7.68 0.66
CA GLY A 130 -5.92 6.80 -0.06
C GLY A 130 -4.45 7.15 0.16
N PHE A 131 -4.07 8.42 0.12
CA PHE A 131 -2.68 8.83 0.35
C PHE A 131 -2.19 8.53 1.78
N LEU A 132 -3.08 8.60 2.78
CA LEU A 132 -2.74 8.20 4.16
C LEU A 132 -2.56 6.69 4.26
N GLU A 133 -3.42 5.89 3.62
CA GLU A 133 -3.32 4.43 3.59
C GLU A 133 -2.03 3.96 2.90
N PHE A 134 -1.76 4.47 1.71
CA PHE A 134 -0.53 4.14 0.98
C PHE A 134 0.71 4.64 1.71
N SER A 135 0.66 5.78 2.39
CA SER A 135 1.77 6.23 3.25
C SER A 135 1.98 5.29 4.43
N ALA A 136 0.91 4.79 5.06
CA ALA A 136 1.01 3.77 6.10
C ALA A 136 1.68 2.49 5.56
N TYR A 137 1.26 2.00 4.41
CA TYR A 137 1.85 0.82 3.76
C TYR A 137 3.32 1.02 3.41
N ILE A 138 3.69 2.19 2.85
CA ILE A 138 5.09 2.53 2.56
C ILE A 138 5.89 2.54 3.87
N PHE A 139 5.42 3.22 4.91
CA PHE A 139 6.12 3.33 6.19
C PHE A 139 6.33 1.97 6.85
N ALA A 140 5.30 1.13 6.87
CA ALA A 140 5.40 -0.24 7.37
C ALA A 140 6.39 -1.06 6.53
N CYS A 141 6.34 -0.95 5.19
CA CYS A 141 7.24 -1.68 4.30
C CYS A 141 8.71 -1.28 4.48
N VAL A 142 9.01 0.02 4.52
CA VAL A 142 10.40 0.51 4.61
C VAL A 142 11.00 0.36 6.01
N SER A 143 10.18 0.39 7.06
CA SER A 143 10.63 0.14 8.43
C SER A 143 10.91 -1.34 8.68
N THR A 144 10.17 -2.24 8.03
CA THR A 144 10.29 -3.69 8.22
C THR A 144 11.20 -4.38 7.21
N THR A 145 11.83 -3.64 6.30
CA THR A 145 12.69 -4.22 5.26
C THR A 145 13.89 -4.99 5.83
N LYS A 146 14.43 -4.56 6.97
CA LYS A 146 15.56 -5.25 7.65
C LYS A 146 15.14 -6.55 8.34
N LEU A 147 13.84 -6.83 8.42
CA LEU A 147 13.33 -8.10 8.96
C LEU A 147 13.56 -9.30 8.03
N ALA A 148 14.15 -9.10 6.84
CA ALA A 148 14.46 -10.16 5.88
C ALA A 148 15.24 -11.32 6.53
N MET A 149 14.58 -12.48 6.62
CA MET A 149 15.10 -13.74 7.16
C MET A 149 15.56 -14.72 6.09
N TYR A 150 14.92 -14.67 4.93
CA TYR A 150 15.14 -15.58 3.83
C TYR A 150 15.72 -14.82 2.65
N HIS A 151 16.81 -15.33 2.10
CA HIS A 151 17.53 -14.69 1.02
C HIS A 151 17.78 -15.63 -0.16
N ALA A 152 17.57 -15.10 -1.37
CA ALA A 152 18.06 -15.69 -2.61
C ALA A 152 18.83 -14.63 -3.42
N GLU A 153 19.86 -15.04 -4.15
CA GLU A 153 20.66 -14.13 -4.99
C GLU A 153 20.07 -13.94 -6.39
N ARG A 154 19.18 -14.85 -6.82
CA ARG A 154 18.55 -14.85 -8.14
C ARG A 154 17.05 -15.12 -8.02
N TRP A 155 16.30 -14.56 -8.96
CA TRP A 155 14.86 -14.71 -9.04
C TRP A 155 14.41 -16.09 -9.53
N ARG A 156 15.24 -16.82 -10.29
CA ARG A 156 14.92 -18.12 -10.87
C ARG A 156 15.93 -19.17 -10.45
N GLY A 157 15.43 -20.37 -10.12
CA GLY A 157 16.22 -21.57 -9.92
C GLY A 157 17.06 -21.63 -8.64
N GLN A 158 16.91 -20.68 -7.72
CA GLN A 158 17.65 -20.66 -6.46
C GLN A 158 16.70 -20.79 -5.27
N GLN A 159 17.04 -21.70 -4.36
CA GLN A 159 16.28 -21.87 -3.12
C GLN A 159 16.60 -20.76 -2.13
N PHE A 160 15.57 -20.31 -1.40
CA PHE A 160 15.74 -19.35 -0.32
C PHE A 160 16.52 -19.98 0.83
N ARG A 161 17.60 -19.32 1.23
CA ARG A 161 18.39 -19.71 2.40
C ARG A 161 17.97 -18.86 3.59
N LYS A 162 17.78 -19.48 4.74
CA LYS A 162 17.57 -18.77 5.99
C LYS A 162 18.89 -18.14 6.43
N VAL A 163 18.95 -16.81 6.45
CA VAL A 163 20.14 -16.04 6.82
C VAL A 163 20.11 -15.56 8.27
N ARG A 164 18.92 -15.45 8.88
CA ARG A 164 18.72 -14.97 10.26
C ARG A 164 17.56 -15.68 10.94
N LYS A 165 17.58 -15.72 12.28
CA LYS A 165 16.44 -16.17 13.11
C LYS A 165 15.61 -14.97 13.56
N LEU A 166 14.31 -15.16 13.84
CA LEU A 166 13.42 -14.10 14.33
C LEU A 166 13.97 -13.33 15.53
N LYS A 167 14.63 -14.03 16.47
CA LYS A 167 15.20 -13.42 17.69
C LYS A 167 16.44 -12.54 17.42
N GLU A 168 17.10 -12.72 16.29
CA GLU A 168 18.29 -11.95 15.89
C GLU A 168 17.93 -10.67 15.15
N ILE A 169 16.64 -10.47 14.87
CA ILE A 169 16.13 -9.35 14.11
C ILE A 169 15.60 -8.32 15.08
N ALA A 170 16.24 -7.16 15.11
CA ALA A 170 15.78 -6.01 15.87
C ALA A 170 15.60 -4.82 14.92
N LEU A 171 14.51 -4.08 15.13
CA LEU A 171 14.31 -2.78 14.50
C LEU A 171 15.04 -1.72 15.30
N THR A 172 15.69 -0.80 14.59
CA THR A 172 16.24 0.42 15.19
C THR A 172 15.13 1.26 15.81
N PHE A 173 15.48 2.21 16.69
CA PHE A 173 14.48 3.12 17.26
C PHE A 173 13.74 3.92 16.17
N GLN A 174 14.45 4.38 15.14
CA GLN A 174 13.87 5.10 14.00
C GLN A 174 12.86 4.22 13.22
N GLU A 175 13.22 2.95 12.96
CA GLU A 175 12.32 2.02 12.27
C GLU A 175 11.07 1.71 13.10
N ARG A 176 11.21 1.54 14.43
CA ARG A 176 10.06 1.37 15.33
C ARG A 176 9.16 2.59 15.36
N LEU A 177 9.74 3.79 15.38
CA LEU A 177 8.98 5.04 15.36
C LEU A 177 8.19 5.17 14.05
N VAL A 178 8.82 4.93 12.90
CA VAL A 178 8.14 4.98 11.59
C VAL A 178 7.05 3.90 11.48
N LEU A 179 7.29 2.70 12.01
CA LEU A 179 6.26 1.66 12.09
C LEU A 179 5.09 2.09 12.98
N ALA A 180 5.33 2.72 14.13
CA ALA A 180 4.26 3.26 14.96
C ALA A 180 3.45 4.36 14.23
N ILE A 181 4.13 5.25 13.50
CA ILE A 181 3.48 6.27 12.67
C ILE A 181 2.63 5.62 11.58
N SER A 182 3.08 4.53 10.95
CA SER A 182 2.26 3.81 9.96
C SER A 182 0.91 3.35 10.52
N LEU A 183 0.89 2.82 11.75
CA LEU A 183 -0.34 2.36 12.40
C LEU A 183 -1.27 3.53 12.71
N ILE A 184 -0.72 4.67 13.13
CA ILE A 184 -1.49 5.90 13.36
C ILE A 184 -2.10 6.40 12.05
N LEU A 185 -1.32 6.46 10.96
CA LEU A 185 -1.81 6.87 9.63
C LEU A 185 -2.94 5.96 9.15
N LEU A 186 -2.80 4.64 9.32
CA LEU A 186 -3.82 3.67 8.93
C LEU A 186 -5.12 3.85 9.71
N PHE A 187 -5.01 4.11 11.01
CA PHE A 187 -6.16 4.39 11.86
C PHE A 187 -6.87 5.69 11.45
N LEU A 188 -6.11 6.76 11.20
CA LEU A 188 -6.65 8.04 10.73
C LEU A 188 -7.34 7.90 9.37
N ALA A 189 -6.77 7.12 8.44
CA ALA A 189 -7.37 6.87 7.15
C ALA A 189 -8.74 6.17 7.26
N ALA A 190 -8.81 5.08 8.03
CA ALA A 190 -10.06 4.34 8.26
C ALA A 190 -11.14 5.21 8.94
N PHE A 191 -10.74 6.13 9.81
CA PHE A 191 -11.68 7.05 10.46
C PHE A 191 -12.17 8.17 9.51
N ASN A 192 -11.28 8.66 8.64
CA ASN A 192 -11.59 9.69 7.65
C ASN A 192 -12.54 9.21 6.56
N GLU A 193 -12.43 7.96 6.12
CA GLU A 193 -13.25 7.38 5.05
C GLU A 193 -14.75 7.59 5.30
N TRP A 194 -15.22 7.15 6.47
CA TRP A 194 -16.65 7.20 6.79
C TRP A 194 -17.14 8.60 7.19
N SER A 195 -16.24 9.46 7.67
CA SER A 195 -16.56 10.87 7.93
C SER A 195 -16.68 11.69 6.63
N ALA A 196 -15.98 11.28 5.57
CA ALA A 196 -16.09 11.91 4.25
C ALA A 196 -17.31 11.41 3.44
N ILE A 197 -17.72 10.16 3.65
CA ILE A 197 -18.86 9.54 2.97
C ILE A 197 -20.20 9.94 3.60
N ASN A 198 -20.25 10.22 4.92
CA ASN A 198 -21.48 10.58 5.62
C ASN A 198 -21.37 11.97 6.29
N PRO A 199 -21.62 13.09 5.57
CA PRO A 199 -21.41 14.45 6.09
C PRO A 199 -22.46 14.92 7.11
N ARG A 200 -23.24 14.02 7.72
CA ARG A 200 -24.27 14.33 8.73
C ARG A 200 -23.80 13.98 10.14
N THR A 201 -22.74 14.64 10.59
CA THR A 201 -22.44 14.93 12.01
C THR A 201 -21.71 16.25 12.08
#